data_AF-A0A7S1EQS0-F1
#
_entry.id   AF-A0A7S1EQS0-F1
#
_cell.length_a   1.000
_cell.length_b   1.000
_cell.length_c   1.000
_cell.angle_alpha   90.00
_cell.angle_beta   90.00
_cell.angle_gamma   90.00
#
_symmetry.space_group_name_H-M   'P 1'
#
loop_
_entity.id
_entity.type
_entity.pdbx_description
1 polymer ?
#
loop_
_entity_poly.entity_id
_entity_poly.type
_entity_poly.pdbx_seq_one_letter_code
_entity_poly.pdbx_strand_id
1 'polypeptide(L)'
;EAVEKNAGDASSGEHEAAEEAEQGGEEKKVAASPKRSQVVFEFAGEKLNAEDFVRRSEELKALAAKVSEFPNEKNFRLPQGLFRSAQYSIRWTTTLDSMLLLGVYRHGMGNFEKIKEDPDLGLQQKIYLGPQDETAVAGAPDTLKMNRRVQSLLKELVKLESEPPKKTSKASKKKAPAGKQQTLKRSLKEEPFTFKDLVSIEKRSLVELKKLSSGTLDVERQVLIQRTKDCLRSLGMAIKNNVKDKNQAHTKIWNQIAKTCKTHRSGEQLQKLFRKLE
;
A
#
# COMPACT_ATOMS: atom_id res chain seq x y z
N GLU A 1 80.96 -36.23 9.77
CA GLU A 1 81.33 -37.27 8.79
C GLU A 1 80.14 -37.47 7.86
N ALA A 2 80.33 -37.27 6.55
CA ALA A 2 79.47 -37.55 5.37
C ALA A 2 78.00 -37.01 5.37
N VAL A 3 77.55 -36.07 4.49
CA VAL A 3 77.48 -36.05 3.00
C VAL A 3 76.64 -37.24 2.48
N GLU A 4 75.46 -37.05 1.90
CA GLU A 4 75.16 -36.91 0.44
C GLU A 4 73.65 -36.55 0.28
N LYS A 5 73.19 -35.46 -0.35
CA LYS A 5 73.14 -35.04 -1.77
C LYS A 5 72.29 -35.92 -2.72
N ASN A 6 71.18 -35.35 -3.22
CA ASN A 6 70.80 -35.21 -4.65
C ASN A 6 69.48 -34.41 -4.74
N ALA A 7 69.42 -33.19 -5.30
CA ALA A 7 69.52 -32.77 -6.72
C ALA A 7 68.36 -33.33 -7.56
N GLY A 8 67.37 -32.53 -7.98
CA GLY A 8 67.32 -31.63 -9.15
C GLY A 8 66.07 -32.06 -9.98
N ASP A 9 65.42 -31.31 -10.87
CA ASP A 9 65.64 -30.04 -11.55
C ASP A 9 64.40 -29.73 -12.47
N ALA A 10 64.25 -28.46 -12.90
CA ALA A 10 63.57 -27.87 -14.08
C ALA A 10 62.14 -28.33 -14.50
N SER A 11 61.12 -27.47 -14.74
CA SER A 11 60.92 -26.25 -15.53
C SER A 11 61.00 -26.36 -17.07
N SER A 12 59.84 -26.07 -17.69
CA SER A 12 59.61 -25.38 -18.99
C SER A 12 59.72 -26.11 -20.34
N GLY A 13 58.67 -25.89 -21.15
CA GLY A 13 58.67 -25.86 -22.63
C GLY A 13 58.03 -27.08 -23.32
N GLU A 14 57.35 -27.05 -24.48
CA GLU A 14 56.92 -26.06 -25.48
C GLU A 14 55.95 -26.78 -26.48
N HIS A 15 54.95 -26.06 -27.00
CA HIS A 15 54.39 -26.03 -28.38
C HIS A 15 53.85 -27.24 -29.22
N GLU A 16 52.70 -26.94 -29.90
CA GLU A 16 52.16 -27.37 -31.23
C GLU A 16 51.43 -28.73 -31.41
N ALA A 17 50.11 -28.73 -31.72
CA ALA A 17 49.41 -28.87 -33.04
C ALA A 17 49.28 -30.36 -33.48
N ALA A 18 48.21 -30.95 -34.04
CA ALA A 18 46.96 -30.56 -34.71
C ALA A 18 45.94 -31.74 -34.58
N GLU A 19 44.63 -31.48 -34.52
CA GLU A 19 43.63 -31.85 -35.57
C GLU A 19 43.23 -33.34 -35.64
N GLU A 20 41.99 -33.63 -35.19
CA GLU A 20 41.03 -34.48 -35.93
C GLU A 20 39.60 -34.26 -35.38
N ALA A 21 38.71 -33.82 -36.28
CA ALA A 21 37.25 -33.81 -36.18
C ALA A 21 36.72 -35.25 -36.44
N GLU A 22 35.47 -35.69 -36.28
CA GLU A 22 34.13 -35.10 -36.15
C GLU A 22 33.19 -36.27 -35.78
N GLN A 23 31.97 -35.93 -35.34
CA GLN A 23 30.69 -36.68 -35.34
C GLN A 23 30.11 -36.76 -33.92
N GLY A 24 28.96 -36.19 -33.60
CA GLY A 24 27.84 -35.76 -34.43
C GLY A 24 26.59 -36.11 -33.64
N GLY A 25 25.95 -35.11 -33.05
CA GLY A 25 24.77 -35.29 -32.22
C GLY A 25 24.02 -33.96 -32.09
N GLU A 26 23.18 -33.67 -33.08
CA GLU A 26 22.26 -32.55 -33.07
C GLU A 26 21.29 -32.65 -31.88
N GLU A 27 21.50 -31.83 -30.85
CA GLU A 27 20.43 -31.43 -29.96
C GLU A 27 20.20 -29.92 -30.06
N LYS A 28 19.01 -29.61 -30.57
CA LYS A 28 18.43 -28.30 -30.82
C LYS A 28 18.31 -27.50 -29.52
N LYS A 29 19.40 -26.85 -29.06
CA LYS A 29 19.35 -25.90 -27.94
C LYS A 29 18.81 -24.55 -28.41
N VAL A 30 17.53 -24.37 -28.14
CA VAL A 30 16.77 -23.12 -28.09
C VAL A 30 17.68 -21.95 -27.69
N ALA A 31 17.76 -20.93 -28.56
CA ALA A 31 18.49 -19.70 -28.31
C ALA A 31 18.10 -19.11 -26.95
N ALA A 32 18.99 -19.25 -25.97
CA ALA A 32 18.89 -18.54 -24.71
C ALA A 32 19.04 -17.06 -25.02
N SER A 33 17.95 -16.31 -24.86
CA SER A 33 17.99 -14.85 -24.87
C SER A 33 19.14 -14.38 -23.95
N PRO A 34 19.95 -13.38 -24.37
CA PRO A 34 21.08 -12.93 -23.58
C PRO A 34 20.56 -12.45 -22.23
N LYS A 35 20.93 -13.17 -21.16
CA LYS A 35 20.64 -12.77 -19.78
C LYS A 35 21.26 -11.39 -19.58
N ARG A 36 20.43 -10.35 -19.54
CA ARG A 36 20.87 -9.00 -19.15
C ARG A 36 21.56 -9.14 -17.79
N SER A 37 22.88 -8.97 -17.77
CA SER A 37 23.66 -8.95 -16.54
C SER A 37 23.15 -7.78 -15.70
N GLN A 38 22.76 -8.05 -14.45
CA GLN A 38 22.37 -6.98 -13.53
C GLN A 38 23.56 -6.05 -13.32
N VAL A 39 23.33 -4.75 -13.42
CA VAL A 39 24.33 -3.74 -13.08
C VAL A 39 24.39 -3.65 -11.56
N VAL A 40 25.52 -4.05 -10.98
CA VAL A 40 25.75 -4.02 -9.53
C VAL A 40 26.90 -3.08 -9.25
N PHE A 41 26.77 -2.24 -8.23
CA PHE A 41 27.81 -1.33 -7.75
C PHE A 41 27.98 -1.49 -6.24
N GLU A 42 29.13 -1.09 -5.71
CA GLU A 42 29.40 -1.14 -4.27
C GLU A 42 29.24 0.27 -3.67
N PHE A 43 28.50 0.37 -2.58
CA PHE A 43 28.33 1.60 -1.82
C PHE A 43 28.29 1.27 -0.33
N ALA A 44 29.08 1.99 0.47
CA ALA A 44 29.22 1.75 1.91
C ALA A 44 29.56 0.28 2.28
N GLY A 45 30.32 -0.42 1.43
CA GLY A 45 30.69 -1.82 1.62
C GLY A 45 29.58 -2.83 1.25
N GLU A 46 28.44 -2.36 0.75
CA GLU A 46 27.35 -3.22 0.28
C GLU A 46 27.25 -3.24 -1.25
N LYS A 47 27.06 -4.43 -1.82
CA LYS A 47 26.79 -4.61 -3.25
C LYS A 47 25.31 -4.37 -3.53
N LEU A 48 25.01 -3.33 -4.31
CA LEU A 48 23.67 -2.89 -4.63
C LEU A 48 23.37 -3.09 -6.11
N ASN A 49 22.17 -3.57 -6.42
CA ASN A 49 21.66 -3.55 -7.79
C ASN A 49 21.26 -2.11 -8.18
N ALA A 50 21.82 -1.60 -9.27
CA ALA A 50 21.61 -0.23 -9.74
C ALA A 50 20.15 0.06 -10.12
N GLU A 51 19.48 -0.88 -10.80
CA GLU A 51 18.07 -0.73 -11.18
C GLU A 51 17.16 -0.66 -9.95
N ASP A 52 17.42 -1.52 -8.97
CA ASP A 52 16.67 -1.54 -7.72
C ASP A 52 16.91 -0.27 -6.89
N PHE A 53 18.13 0.26 -6.89
CA PHE A 53 18.48 1.48 -6.18
C PHE A 53 17.75 2.70 -6.77
N VAL A 54 17.81 2.88 -8.10
CA VAL A 54 17.13 3.99 -8.78
C VAL A 54 15.63 3.90 -8.58
N ARG A 55 15.03 2.72 -8.81
CA ARG A 55 13.60 2.49 -8.62
C ARG A 55 13.15 2.81 -7.19
N ARG A 56 13.94 2.40 -6.19
CA ARG A 56 13.64 2.68 -4.78
C ARG A 56 13.74 4.17 -4.46
N SER A 57 14.70 4.88 -5.05
CA SER A 57 14.81 6.33 -4.91
C SER A 57 13.54 7.04 -5.40
N GLU A 58 13.01 6.64 -6.57
CA GLU A 58 11.77 7.18 -7.12
C GLU A 58 10.55 6.85 -6.24
N GLU A 59 10.43 5.59 -5.80
CA GLU A 59 9.38 5.13 -4.89
C GLU A 59 9.33 5.93 -3.58
N LEU A 60 10.49 6.20 -2.97
CA LEU A 60 10.58 6.98 -1.73
C LEU A 60 10.31 8.47 -1.95
N LYS A 61 10.70 9.04 -3.11
CA LYS A 61 10.34 10.42 -3.48
C LYS A 61 8.83 10.58 -3.63
N ALA A 62 8.16 9.63 -4.29
CA ALA A 62 6.71 9.62 -4.41
C ALA A 62 6.02 9.56 -3.04
N LEU A 63 6.52 8.72 -2.13
CA LEU A 63 6.02 8.68 -0.74
C LEU A 63 6.17 10.05 -0.06
N ALA A 64 7.34 10.68 -0.15
CA ALA A 64 7.58 12.00 0.45
C ALA A 64 6.62 13.06 -0.12
N ALA A 65 6.43 13.09 -1.44
CA ALA A 65 5.49 13.98 -2.09
C ALA A 65 4.06 13.75 -1.56
N LYS A 66 3.61 12.50 -1.46
CA LYS A 66 2.28 12.16 -0.93
C LYS A 66 2.07 12.54 0.53
N VAL A 67 3.08 12.35 1.38
CA VAL A 67 3.01 12.78 2.78
C VAL A 67 2.91 14.30 2.89
N SER A 68 3.62 15.04 2.03
CA SER A 68 3.61 16.51 2.00
C SER A 68 2.27 17.13 1.55
N GLU A 69 1.38 16.37 0.92
CA GLU A 69 0.02 16.82 0.60
C GLU A 69 -0.83 17.07 1.87
N PHE A 70 -0.42 16.51 3.01
CA PHE A 70 -1.10 16.68 4.28
C PHE A 70 -0.42 17.81 5.09
N PRO A 71 -1.19 18.77 5.62
CA PRO A 71 -0.63 19.82 6.49
C PRO A 71 0.07 19.28 7.74
N ASN A 72 -0.32 18.09 8.18
CA ASN A 72 0.34 17.34 9.23
C ASN A 72 0.50 15.90 8.76
N GLU A 73 1.74 15.43 8.69
CA GLU A 73 2.09 14.07 8.28
C GLU A 73 1.40 12.97 9.12
N LYS A 74 1.04 13.25 10.38
CA LYS A 74 0.27 12.31 11.23
C LYS A 74 -1.12 12.00 10.66
N ASN A 75 -1.64 12.88 9.80
CA ASN A 75 -2.91 12.70 9.12
C ASN A 75 -2.78 11.90 7.82
N PHE A 76 -1.57 11.52 7.40
CA PHE A 76 -1.33 10.72 6.19
C PHE A 76 -2.14 9.42 6.23
N ARG A 77 -2.99 9.21 5.23
CA ARG A 77 -3.80 7.99 5.09
C ARG A 77 -3.81 7.51 3.65
N LEU A 78 -3.58 6.21 3.47
CA LEU A 78 -3.78 5.54 2.19
C LEU A 78 -5.28 5.41 1.89
N PRO A 79 -5.69 5.60 0.61
CA PRO A 79 -7.05 5.33 0.18
C PRO A 79 -7.50 3.89 0.51
N GLN A 80 -8.67 3.74 1.12
CA GLN A 80 -9.21 2.43 1.45
C GLN A 80 -9.61 1.67 0.17
N GLY A 81 -9.35 0.35 0.15
CA GLY A 81 -9.76 -0.54 -0.94
C GLY A 81 -8.87 -0.51 -2.19
N LEU A 82 -7.87 0.37 -2.27
CA LEU A 82 -6.89 0.39 -3.37
C LEU A 82 -5.78 -0.64 -3.18
N PHE A 83 -5.34 -0.83 -1.93
CA PHE A 83 -4.23 -1.71 -1.59
C PHE A 83 -4.77 -3.09 -1.17
N ARG A 84 -4.07 -4.15 -1.58
CA ARG A 84 -4.44 -5.51 -1.14
C ARG A 84 -4.31 -5.62 0.37
N SER A 85 -5.29 -6.20 1.04
CA SER A 85 -5.22 -6.47 2.48
C SER A 85 -4.04 -7.37 2.82
N ALA A 86 -3.31 -7.03 3.89
CA ALA A 86 -2.30 -7.92 4.45
C ALA A 86 -2.95 -9.20 5.01
N GLN A 87 -2.22 -10.30 4.97
CA GLN A 87 -2.63 -11.60 5.50
C GLN A 87 -1.67 -11.99 6.63
N TYR A 88 -1.93 -11.47 7.83
CA TYR A 88 -1.16 -11.76 9.04
C TYR A 88 -2.08 -12.40 10.08
N SER A 89 -1.50 -13.09 11.07
CA SER A 89 -2.26 -13.70 12.17
C SER A 89 -2.90 -12.65 13.08
N ILE A 90 -2.41 -11.40 13.01
CA ILE A 90 -2.95 -10.25 13.73
C ILE A 90 -3.81 -9.40 12.80
N ARG A 91 -4.77 -8.67 13.37
CA ARG A 91 -5.56 -7.72 12.61
C ARG A 91 -4.68 -6.59 12.06
N TRP A 92 -4.53 -6.56 10.75
CA TRP A 92 -3.81 -5.52 10.02
C TRP A 92 -4.76 -4.72 9.11
N THR A 93 -4.74 -3.40 9.22
CA THR A 93 -5.66 -2.51 8.49
C THR A 93 -4.89 -1.55 7.59
N THR A 94 -5.58 -0.93 6.63
CA THR A 94 -5.00 0.14 5.79
C THR A 94 -4.49 1.32 6.62
N THR A 95 -5.04 1.55 7.82
CA THR A 95 -4.50 2.54 8.75
C THR A 95 -3.11 2.16 9.24
N LEU A 96 -2.88 0.89 9.57
CA LEU A 96 -1.53 0.40 9.93
C LEU A 96 -0.58 0.42 8.74
N ASP A 97 -1.06 0.14 7.52
CA ASP A 97 -0.25 0.35 6.31
C ASP A 97 0.16 1.83 6.13
N SER A 98 -0.75 2.75 6.45
CA SER A 98 -0.46 4.20 6.38
C SER A 98 0.59 4.60 7.42
N MET A 99 0.47 4.10 8.65
CA MET A 99 1.46 4.35 9.71
C MET A 99 2.80 3.68 9.43
N LEU A 100 2.79 2.50 8.80
CA LEU A 100 4.01 1.83 8.37
C LEU A 100 4.78 2.67 7.33
N LEU A 101 4.09 3.21 6.32
CA LEU A 101 4.71 4.10 5.35
C LEU A 101 5.14 5.44 5.95
N LEU A 102 4.36 6.01 6.87
CA LEU A 102 4.78 7.20 7.61
C LEU A 102 6.06 6.93 8.44
N GLY A 103 6.17 5.75 9.05
CA GLY A 103 7.38 5.32 9.73
C GLY A 103 8.58 5.20 8.78
N VAL A 104 8.39 4.65 7.58
CA VAL A 104 9.43 4.61 6.55
C VAL A 104 9.87 6.02 6.15
N TYR A 105 8.93 6.96 6.01
CA TYR A 105 9.22 8.36 5.71
C TYR A 105 10.04 9.04 6.83
N ARG A 106 9.71 8.78 8.10
CA ARG A 106 10.39 9.38 9.27
C ARG A 106 11.75 8.77 9.59
N HIS A 107 11.83 7.44 9.59
CA HIS A 107 12.95 6.69 10.18
C HIS A 107 13.82 5.96 9.16
N GLY A 108 13.39 5.96 7.90
CA GLY A 108 14.04 5.26 6.80
C GLY A 108 13.49 3.83 6.61
N MET A 109 13.55 3.35 5.37
CA MET A 109 13.15 2.00 5.03
C MET A 109 14.10 0.98 5.64
N GLY A 110 13.55 -0.06 6.29
CA GLY A 110 14.34 -1.12 6.93
C GLY A 110 14.68 -0.86 8.39
N ASN A 111 14.53 0.37 8.88
CA ASN A 111 14.78 0.74 10.27
C ASN A 111 13.58 0.41 11.18
N PHE A 112 13.18 -0.87 11.22
CA PHE A 112 11.96 -1.32 11.89
C PHE A 112 12.00 -1.16 13.41
N GLU A 113 13.19 -1.08 14.00
CA GLU A 113 13.38 -0.79 15.42
C GLU A 113 12.83 0.61 15.76
N LYS A 114 13.36 1.66 15.11
CA LYS A 114 12.85 3.03 15.30
C LYS A 114 11.39 3.20 14.90
N ILE A 115 10.95 2.53 13.83
CA ILE A 115 9.54 2.55 13.39
C ILE A 115 8.62 1.95 14.46
N LYS A 116 9.04 0.86 15.12
CA LYS A 116 8.26 0.20 16.15
C LYS A 116 8.20 1.05 17.43
N GLU A 117 9.30 1.71 17.78
CA GLU A 117 9.41 2.55 18.98
C GLU A 117 8.59 3.85 18.90
N ASP A 118 8.37 4.40 17.71
CA ASP A 118 7.65 5.67 17.53
C ASP A 118 6.19 5.61 18.07
N PRO A 119 5.87 6.32 19.17
CA PRO A 119 4.55 6.29 19.80
C PRO A 119 3.44 6.85 18.91
N ASP A 120 3.76 7.72 17.95
CA ASP A 120 2.77 8.29 17.04
C ASP A 120 2.24 7.27 16.02
N LEU A 121 3.01 6.22 15.73
CA LEU A 121 2.67 5.24 14.70
C LEU A 121 1.78 4.11 15.22
N GLY A 122 1.80 3.83 16.52
CA GLY A 122 1.01 2.77 17.15
C GLY A 122 1.38 1.35 16.67
N LEU A 123 2.65 1.12 16.33
CA LEU A 123 3.17 -0.14 15.78
C LEU A 123 3.91 -1.02 16.80
N GLN A 124 4.05 -0.57 18.05
CA GLN A 124 4.83 -1.21 19.13
C GLN A 124 4.53 -2.70 19.28
N GLN A 125 3.25 -3.06 19.29
CA GLN A 125 2.79 -4.44 19.47
C GLN A 125 2.51 -5.16 18.14
N LYS A 126 2.77 -4.50 16.99
CA LYS A 126 2.33 -4.95 15.65
C LYS A 126 3.47 -5.49 14.79
N ILE A 127 4.72 -5.18 15.12
CA ILE A 127 5.91 -5.64 14.40
C ILE A 127 6.72 -6.50 15.35
N TYR A 128 7.19 -7.65 14.87
CA TYR A 128 8.10 -8.53 15.59
C TYR A 128 9.54 -8.34 15.10
N LEU A 129 10.44 -7.97 16.00
CA LEU A 129 11.86 -7.70 15.69
C LEU A 129 12.77 -8.93 15.86
N GLY A 130 12.31 -9.98 16.54
CA GLY A 130 13.09 -11.20 16.75
C GLY A 130 12.95 -11.78 18.16
N PRO A 131 13.74 -12.80 18.53
CA PRO A 131 13.55 -13.55 19.78
C PRO A 131 13.58 -12.72 21.07
N GLN A 132 14.33 -11.61 21.08
CA GLN A 132 14.45 -10.72 22.25
C GLN A 132 13.29 -9.69 22.36
N ASP A 133 12.37 -9.69 21.40
CA ASP A 133 11.24 -8.77 21.36
C ASP A 133 10.01 -9.39 22.03
N GLU A 134 9.81 -9.03 23.29
CA GLU A 134 8.65 -9.46 24.10
C GLU A 134 7.43 -8.55 23.93
N THR A 135 7.56 -7.40 23.25
CA THR A 135 6.48 -6.40 23.17
C THR A 135 5.51 -6.69 22.02
N ALA A 136 5.92 -7.48 21.03
CA ALA A 136 5.08 -7.85 19.90
C ALA A 136 3.99 -8.84 20.33
N VAL A 137 2.76 -8.64 19.84
CA VAL A 137 1.70 -9.62 20.05
C VAL A 137 1.99 -10.91 19.27
N ALA A 138 1.60 -12.05 19.81
CA ALA A 138 1.76 -13.34 19.15
C ALA A 138 1.19 -13.33 17.71
N GLY A 139 2.00 -13.79 16.75
CA GLY A 139 1.64 -13.82 15.33
C GLY A 139 1.80 -12.48 14.60
N ALA A 140 2.41 -11.47 15.23
CA ALA A 140 2.86 -10.27 14.54
C ALA A 140 3.85 -10.61 13.41
N PRO A 141 3.78 -9.90 12.27
CA PRO A 141 4.72 -10.09 11.18
C PRO A 141 6.14 -9.66 11.57
N ASP A 142 7.11 -10.46 11.13
CA ASP A 142 8.55 -10.16 11.22
C ASP A 142 8.99 -9.03 10.28
N THR A 143 10.22 -8.55 10.47
CA THR A 143 10.84 -7.48 9.67
C THR A 143 10.94 -7.82 8.18
N LEU A 144 11.13 -9.10 7.81
CA LEU A 144 11.14 -9.53 6.41
C LEU A 144 9.77 -9.35 5.76
N LYS A 145 8.70 -9.76 6.44
CA LYS A 145 7.30 -9.54 5.99
C LYS A 145 6.97 -8.06 5.92
N MET A 146 7.47 -7.25 6.86
CA MET A 146 7.30 -5.80 6.83
C MET A 146 8.02 -5.17 5.64
N ASN A 147 9.25 -5.56 5.36
CA ASN A 147 9.99 -5.05 4.20
C ASN A 147 9.27 -5.38 2.88
N ARG A 148 8.79 -6.63 2.72
CA ARG A 148 7.98 -7.02 1.54
C ARG A 148 6.69 -6.21 1.43
N ARG A 149 6.05 -5.90 2.57
CA ARG A 149 4.84 -5.08 2.60
C ARG A 149 5.13 -3.66 2.16
N VAL A 150 6.17 -3.02 2.71
CA VAL A 150 6.62 -1.68 2.33
C VAL A 150 6.88 -1.60 0.83
N GLN A 151 7.66 -2.53 0.27
CA GLN A 151 7.95 -2.57 -1.17
C GLN A 151 6.68 -2.67 -2.03
N SER A 152 5.71 -3.49 -1.59
CA SER A 152 4.44 -3.64 -2.31
C SER A 152 3.60 -2.37 -2.28
N LEU A 153 3.54 -1.71 -1.11
CA LEU A 153 2.80 -0.47 -0.92
C LEU A 153 3.42 0.68 -1.72
N LEU A 154 4.74 0.85 -1.68
CA LEU A 154 5.46 1.87 -2.45
C LEU A 154 5.22 1.71 -3.96
N LYS A 155 5.35 0.48 -4.47
CA LYS A 155 5.07 0.16 -5.87
C LYS A 155 3.62 0.45 -6.25
N GLU A 156 2.67 0.20 -5.37
CA GLU A 156 1.25 0.53 -5.59
C GLU A 156 1.04 2.05 -5.55
N LEU A 157 1.74 2.79 -4.70
CA LEU A 157 1.66 4.24 -4.60
C LEU A 157 2.13 4.95 -5.88
N VAL A 158 3.29 4.59 -6.40
CA VAL A 158 3.82 5.13 -7.67
C VAL A 158 2.86 4.89 -8.84
N LYS A 159 2.24 3.70 -8.88
CA LYS A 159 1.27 3.38 -9.93
C LYS A 159 0.06 4.31 -9.92
N LEU A 160 -0.38 4.74 -8.73
CA LEU A 160 -1.51 5.67 -8.59
C LEU A 160 -1.17 7.08 -9.09
N GLU A 161 0.10 7.47 -9.07
CA GLU A 161 0.55 8.75 -9.61
C GLU A 161 0.73 8.69 -11.14
N SER A 162 1.19 7.56 -11.66
CA SER A 162 1.42 7.37 -13.11
C SER A 162 0.15 7.16 -13.93
N GLU A 163 -0.96 6.78 -13.29
CA GLU A 163 -2.22 6.44 -13.96
C GLU A 163 -3.28 7.52 -13.68
N PRO A 164 -3.90 8.16 -14.69
CA PRO A 164 -5.11 8.96 -14.46
C PRO A 164 -6.18 8.08 -13.81
N PRO A 165 -7.06 8.60 -12.93
CA PRO A 165 -7.80 7.83 -11.94
C PRO A 165 -8.58 6.65 -12.56
N LYS A 166 -7.94 5.47 -12.56
CA LYS A 166 -8.55 4.22 -13.01
C LYS A 166 -9.33 3.63 -11.85
N LYS A 167 -10.65 3.52 -12.02
CA LYS A 167 -11.57 2.78 -11.15
C LYS A 167 -11.03 1.36 -10.91
N THR A 168 -10.47 1.10 -9.73
CA THR A 168 -9.93 -0.22 -9.38
C THR A 168 -11.08 -1.17 -9.00
N SER A 169 -11.57 -1.94 -9.96
CA SER A 169 -12.32 -3.17 -9.71
C SER A 169 -11.48 -4.36 -10.18
N LYS A 170 -10.80 -5.03 -9.25
CA LYS A 170 -10.36 -6.41 -9.45
C LYS A 170 -10.55 -7.22 -8.17
N ALA A 171 -11.77 -7.71 -7.99
CA ALA A 171 -12.01 -8.93 -7.23
C ALA A 171 -11.78 -10.13 -8.18
N SER A 172 -10.95 -11.04 -7.71
CA SER A 172 -10.57 -12.29 -8.33
C SER A 172 -11.77 -13.09 -8.83
N LYS A 173 -11.83 -13.40 -10.13
CA LYS A 173 -12.53 -14.58 -10.63
C LYS A 173 -11.59 -15.33 -11.57
N LYS A 174 -11.32 -16.57 -11.18
CA LYS A 174 -10.65 -17.63 -11.96
C LYS A 174 -11.15 -17.63 -13.41
N LYS A 175 -10.27 -17.95 -14.36
CA LYS A 175 -10.60 -18.77 -15.53
C LYS A 175 -9.35 -19.15 -16.33
N ALA A 176 -9.27 -20.42 -16.71
CA ALA A 176 -8.66 -20.87 -17.96
C ALA A 176 -9.79 -21.18 -18.97
N PRO A 177 -9.54 -21.36 -20.28
CA PRO A 177 -8.44 -20.84 -21.11
C PRO A 177 -8.92 -20.07 -22.38
N ALA A 178 -7.95 -19.37 -22.96
CA ALA A 178 -7.71 -19.00 -24.37
C ALA A 178 -8.86 -18.62 -25.33
N GLY A 179 -8.73 -17.45 -25.98
CA GLY A 179 -9.33 -17.20 -27.29
C GLY A 179 -9.55 -15.73 -27.69
N LYS A 180 -8.60 -15.20 -28.46
CA LYS A 180 -8.69 -14.09 -29.44
C LYS A 180 -8.89 -12.65 -28.95
N GLN A 181 -7.94 -11.83 -29.42
CA GLN A 181 -7.90 -10.38 -29.36
C GLN A 181 -9.04 -9.78 -30.20
N GLN A 182 -9.74 -8.78 -29.66
CA GLN A 182 -10.37 -7.75 -30.50
C GLN A 182 -10.49 -6.43 -29.71
N THR A 183 -9.75 -5.45 -30.20
CA THR A 183 -9.84 -4.02 -29.91
C THR A 183 -11.26 -3.48 -30.09
N LEU A 184 -11.83 -2.82 -29.08
CA LEU A 184 -13.00 -1.94 -29.25
C LEU A 184 -12.94 -0.77 -28.26
N LYS A 185 -12.74 0.43 -28.81
CA LYS A 185 -12.96 1.75 -28.19
C LYS A 185 -14.35 1.80 -27.55
N ARG A 186 -14.50 2.28 -26.32
CA ARG A 186 -15.82 2.62 -25.75
C ARG A 186 -15.76 3.84 -24.83
N SER A 187 -16.70 4.74 -25.12
CA SER A 187 -16.89 6.10 -24.63
C SER A 187 -17.07 6.20 -23.10
N LEU A 188 -16.48 7.25 -22.50
CA LEU A 188 -16.55 7.60 -21.08
C LEU A 188 -17.93 8.19 -20.73
N LYS A 189 -18.65 7.53 -19.82
CA LYS A 189 -19.66 8.17 -18.96
C LYS A 189 -19.19 8.06 -17.50
N GLU A 190 -18.97 9.20 -16.85
CA GLU A 190 -18.71 9.27 -15.41
C GLU A 190 -20.01 8.93 -14.66
N GLU A 191 -20.08 7.76 -14.02
CA GLU A 191 -21.16 7.42 -13.09
C GLU A 191 -21.12 8.33 -11.84
N PRO A 192 -22.25 8.90 -11.41
CA PRO A 192 -22.32 9.84 -10.30
C PRO A 192 -22.09 9.14 -8.94
N PHE A 193 -21.41 9.83 -8.02
CA PHE A 193 -21.20 9.35 -6.64
C PHE A 193 -22.54 9.06 -5.94
N THR A 194 -22.64 7.88 -5.31
CA THR A 194 -23.89 7.36 -4.74
C THR A 194 -23.81 7.20 -3.23
N PHE A 195 -24.98 6.95 -2.60
CA PHE A 195 -25.04 6.61 -1.18
C PHE A 195 -24.27 5.32 -0.83
N LYS A 196 -24.14 4.35 -1.75
CA LYS A 196 -23.36 3.12 -1.49
C LYS A 196 -21.86 3.43 -1.35
N ASP A 197 -21.37 4.39 -2.13
CA ASP A 197 -19.99 4.86 -2.04
C ASP A 197 -19.78 5.57 -0.69
N LEU A 198 -20.73 6.42 -0.28
CA LEU A 198 -20.70 7.04 1.05
C LEU A 198 -20.71 6.02 2.19
N VAL A 199 -21.58 4.99 2.12
CA VAL A 199 -21.63 3.92 3.13
C VAL A 199 -20.30 3.17 3.22
N SER A 200 -19.58 3.04 2.11
CA SER A 200 -18.29 2.37 2.06
C SER A 200 -17.18 3.19 2.72
N ILE A 201 -17.22 4.52 2.57
CA ILE A 201 -16.22 5.45 3.12
C ILE A 201 -16.51 5.78 4.59
N GLU A 202 -17.75 6.18 4.91
CA GLU A 202 -18.16 6.72 6.21
C GLU A 202 -19.12 5.81 6.98
N LYS A 203 -18.87 4.49 6.94
CA LYS A 203 -19.69 3.50 7.65
C LYS A 203 -19.79 3.76 9.15
N ARG A 204 -18.69 4.20 9.78
CA ARG A 204 -18.63 4.44 11.23
C ARG A 204 -19.57 5.56 11.65
N SER A 205 -19.48 6.72 10.99
CA SER A 205 -20.34 7.87 11.26
C SER A 205 -21.81 7.58 10.96
N LEU A 206 -22.14 6.75 9.96
CA LEU A 206 -23.54 6.30 9.74
C LEU A 206 -24.07 5.40 10.85
N VAL A 207 -23.27 4.43 11.30
CA VAL A 207 -23.65 3.53 12.40
C VAL A 207 -23.81 4.31 13.71
N GLU A 208 -22.91 5.24 13.98
CA GLU A 208 -22.96 6.08 15.16
C GLU A 208 -24.15 7.05 15.12
N LEU A 209 -24.36 7.75 14.00
CA LEU A 209 -25.52 8.63 13.83
C LEU A 209 -26.84 7.88 13.99
N LYS A 210 -26.92 6.62 13.52
CA LYS A 210 -28.09 5.77 13.72
C LYS A 210 -28.34 5.42 15.19
N LYS A 211 -27.28 5.14 15.96
CA LYS A 211 -27.37 4.87 17.41
C LYS A 211 -27.76 6.12 18.20
N LEU A 212 -27.19 7.27 17.84
CA LEU A 212 -27.52 8.56 18.46
C LEU A 212 -28.97 8.95 18.17
N SER A 213 -29.47 8.61 16.99
CA SER A 213 -30.84 8.91 16.59
C SER A 213 -31.90 7.93 17.11
N SER A 214 -31.53 6.72 17.53
CA SER A 214 -32.48 5.73 18.06
C SER A 214 -32.91 6.01 19.50
N GLY A 215 -32.32 6.99 20.19
CA GLY A 215 -32.71 7.36 21.57
C GLY A 215 -32.37 6.29 22.61
N THR A 216 -31.60 5.26 22.24
CA THR A 216 -31.27 4.10 23.08
C THR A 216 -30.05 4.34 23.98
N LEU A 217 -29.49 5.55 24.01
CA LEU A 217 -28.25 5.88 24.69
C LEU A 217 -28.53 6.81 25.86
N ASP A 218 -28.19 6.37 27.07
CA ASP A 218 -28.18 7.21 28.26
C ASP A 218 -26.87 8.02 28.31
N VAL A 219 -26.87 9.15 27.62
CA VAL A 219 -25.70 10.02 27.44
C VAL A 219 -26.12 11.47 27.62
N GLU A 220 -25.29 12.24 28.32
CA GLU A 220 -25.53 13.66 28.56
C GLU A 220 -25.80 14.43 27.25
N ARG A 221 -26.78 15.33 27.30
CA ARG A 221 -27.28 16.08 26.13
C ARG A 221 -26.17 16.80 25.37
N GLN A 222 -25.17 17.36 26.06
CA GLN A 222 -24.05 18.06 25.44
C GLN A 222 -23.14 17.10 24.64
N VAL A 223 -22.83 15.94 25.22
CA VAL A 223 -22.03 14.90 24.57
C VAL A 223 -22.78 14.34 23.35
N LEU A 224 -24.09 14.15 23.45
CA LEU A 224 -24.92 13.69 22.33
C LEU A 224 -24.91 14.70 21.17
N ILE A 225 -25.03 15.99 21.47
CA ILE A 225 -24.94 17.06 20.47
C ILE A 225 -23.57 17.06 19.80
N GLN A 226 -22.49 16.94 20.57
CA GLN A 226 -21.13 16.95 20.04
C GLN A 226 -20.86 15.77 19.10
N ARG A 227 -21.17 14.54 19.53
CA ARG A 227 -21.02 13.34 18.68
C ARG A 227 -21.87 13.41 17.42
N THR A 228 -23.07 14.00 17.52
CA THR A 228 -23.93 14.24 16.34
C THR A 228 -23.28 15.24 15.38
N LYS A 229 -22.69 16.33 15.87
CA LYS A 229 -21.95 17.29 15.04
C LYS A 229 -20.76 16.65 14.35
N ASP A 230 -20.02 15.80 15.04
CA ASP A 230 -18.85 15.11 14.49
C ASP A 230 -19.25 14.13 13.38
N CYS A 231 -20.32 13.35 13.58
CA CYS A 231 -20.90 12.51 12.53
C CYS A 231 -21.33 13.33 11.30
N LEU A 232 -21.98 14.47 11.51
CA LEU A 232 -22.43 15.33 10.42
C LEU A 232 -21.28 15.99 9.66
N ARG A 233 -20.18 16.37 10.33
CA ARG A 233 -18.98 16.88 9.66
C ARG A 233 -18.32 15.82 8.79
N SER A 234 -18.08 14.61 9.30
CA SER A 234 -17.45 13.55 8.52
C SER A 234 -18.28 13.17 7.30
N LEU A 235 -19.59 12.98 7.48
CA LEU A 235 -20.51 12.67 6.38
C LEU A 235 -20.58 13.81 5.36
N GLY A 236 -20.67 15.05 5.81
CA GLY A 236 -20.76 16.20 4.92
C GLY A 236 -19.47 16.48 4.14
N MET A 237 -18.30 16.32 4.77
CA MET A 237 -17.00 16.42 4.08
C MET A 237 -16.83 15.33 3.03
N ALA A 238 -17.22 14.09 3.34
CA ALA A 238 -17.18 12.99 2.37
C ALA A 238 -18.09 13.26 1.16
N ILE A 239 -19.29 13.82 1.37
CA ILE A 239 -20.19 14.20 0.26
C ILE A 239 -19.61 15.39 -0.52
N LYS A 240 -19.12 16.42 0.15
CA LYS A 240 -18.55 17.63 -0.48
C LYS A 240 -17.34 17.32 -1.37
N ASN A 241 -16.46 16.44 -0.91
CA ASN A 241 -15.23 16.10 -1.64
C ASN A 241 -15.49 15.19 -2.85
N ASN A 242 -16.58 14.41 -2.84
CA ASN A 242 -16.82 13.38 -3.86
C ASN A 242 -17.99 13.69 -4.81
N VAL A 243 -18.85 14.66 -4.49
CA VAL A 243 -20.01 15.04 -5.32
C VAL A 243 -19.78 16.41 -5.95
N LYS A 244 -19.47 16.42 -7.26
CA LYS A 244 -19.25 17.65 -8.06
C LYS A 244 -20.52 18.51 -8.19
N ASP A 245 -21.70 17.87 -8.23
CA ASP A 245 -22.99 18.55 -8.46
C ASP A 245 -23.65 18.98 -7.15
N LYS A 246 -23.61 20.29 -6.86
CA LYS A 246 -23.77 20.85 -5.50
C LYS A 246 -25.18 20.75 -4.92
N ASN A 247 -26.20 20.47 -5.72
CA ASN A 247 -27.59 20.56 -5.27
C ASN A 247 -28.35 19.22 -5.33
N GLN A 248 -28.64 18.68 -6.51
CA GLN A 248 -29.57 17.53 -6.59
C GLN A 248 -28.95 16.23 -6.04
N ALA A 249 -27.67 15.97 -6.32
CA ALA A 249 -26.97 14.78 -5.86
C ALA A 249 -26.68 14.81 -4.35
N HIS A 250 -26.32 15.99 -3.81
CA HIS A 250 -26.16 16.18 -2.37
C HIS A 250 -27.45 15.89 -1.62
N THR A 251 -28.57 16.50 -2.05
CA THR A 251 -29.87 16.32 -1.39
C THR A 251 -30.33 14.85 -1.43
N LYS A 252 -30.12 14.15 -2.54
CA LYS A 252 -30.43 12.71 -2.66
C LYS A 252 -29.65 11.87 -1.64
N ILE A 253 -28.36 12.11 -1.49
CA ILE A 253 -27.51 11.37 -0.54
C ILE A 253 -27.90 11.68 0.90
N TRP A 254 -28.10 12.96 1.23
CA TRP A 254 -28.56 13.36 2.56
C TRP A 254 -29.93 12.80 2.93
N ASN A 255 -30.86 12.71 1.98
CA ASN A 255 -32.16 12.06 2.19
C ASN A 255 -32.00 10.56 2.48
N GLN A 256 -31.03 9.90 1.83
CA GLN A 256 -30.75 8.50 2.07
C GLN A 256 -30.07 8.25 3.42
N ILE A 257 -29.21 9.17 3.88
CA ILE A 257 -28.67 9.18 5.24
C ILE A 257 -29.81 9.30 6.26
N ALA A 258 -30.69 10.28 6.09
CA ALA A 258 -31.81 10.51 7.00
C ALA A 258 -32.70 9.27 7.14
N LYS A 259 -33.03 8.62 6.02
CA LYS A 259 -33.79 7.36 6.01
C LYS A 259 -33.04 6.21 6.69
N THR A 260 -31.75 6.04 6.40
CA THR A 260 -30.94 4.90 6.89
C THR A 260 -30.65 5.00 8.39
N CYS A 261 -30.37 6.22 8.86
CA CYS A 261 -30.08 6.53 10.26
C CYS A 261 -31.36 6.80 11.08
N LYS A 262 -32.54 6.80 10.44
CA LYS A 262 -33.84 7.11 11.05
C LYS A 262 -33.82 8.44 11.83
N THR A 263 -33.25 9.47 11.22
CA THR A 263 -33.15 10.79 11.84
C THR A 263 -34.50 11.48 11.94
N HIS A 264 -34.74 12.21 13.02
CA HIS A 264 -35.92 13.06 13.16
C HIS A 264 -35.93 14.29 12.22
N ARG A 265 -34.84 14.48 11.45
CA ARG A 265 -34.64 15.58 10.51
C ARG A 265 -34.58 15.06 9.08
N SER A 266 -35.10 15.83 8.12
CA SER A 266 -34.99 15.52 6.70
C SER A 266 -33.55 15.68 6.20
N GLY A 267 -33.22 15.08 5.05
CA GLY A 267 -31.89 15.22 4.46
C GLY A 267 -31.50 16.67 4.20
N GLU A 268 -32.44 17.51 3.75
CA GLU A 268 -32.21 18.94 3.57
C GLU A 268 -31.89 19.67 4.88
N GLN A 269 -32.54 19.28 5.98
CA GLN A 269 -32.25 19.83 7.31
C GLN A 269 -30.87 19.39 7.80
N LEU A 270 -30.47 18.14 7.57
CA LEU A 270 -29.13 17.66 7.89
C LEU A 270 -28.05 18.37 7.06
N GLN A 271 -28.31 18.59 5.77
CA GLN A 271 -27.42 19.35 4.90
C GLN A 271 -27.29 20.81 5.35
N LYS A 272 -28.39 21.47 5.72
CA LYS A 272 -28.38 22.83 6.29
C LYS A 272 -27.60 22.88 7.61
N LEU A 273 -27.73 21.86 8.45
CA LEU A 273 -26.96 21.74 9.69
C LEU A 273 -25.47 21.59 9.40
N PHE A 274 -25.09 20.73 8.46
CA PHE A 274 -23.70 20.60 8.04
C PHE A 274 -23.11 21.93 7.55
N ARG A 275 -23.85 22.69 6.71
CA ARG A 275 -23.41 24.02 6.25
C ARG A 275 -23.21 25.05 7.37
N LYS A 276 -23.82 24.85 8.54
CA LYS A 276 -23.62 25.69 9.74
C LYS A 276 -22.47 25.19 10.63
N LEU A 277 -21.93 24.00 10.35
CA LEU A 277 -20.80 23.38 11.05
C LEU A 277 -19.48 23.55 10.28
N GLU A 278 -19.55 24.01 9.03
CA GLU A 278 -18.43 24.63 8.29
C GLU A 278 -18.20 26.05 8.79
#